data_AF-A0A0P7ZIW1-F1
#
_entry.id   AF-A0A0P7ZIW1-F1
#
_cell.length_a   1.000
_cell.length_b   1.000
_cell.length_c   1.000
_cell.angle_alpha   90.00
_cell.angle_beta   90.00
_cell.angle_gamma   90.00
#
_symmetry.space_group_name_H-M   'P 1'
#
loop_
_entity.id
_entity.type
_entity.pdbx_description
1 polymer ?
#
loop_
_entity_poly.entity_id
_entity_poly.type
_entity_poly.pdbx_seq_one_letter_code
_entity_poly.pdbx_strand_id
1 'polypeptide(L)' 'MTAHPEPEDMRLQVDVSEEVKTRLKLQSVKVGKTMSELVEEALKEYLDKKENTKAN' A
#
# COMPACT_ATOMS: atom_id res chain seq x y z
N MET A 1 -3.56 -14.35 -29.57
CA MET A 1 -4.26 -14.02 -28.31
C MET A 1 -3.35 -14.48 -27.18
N THR A 2 -2.37 -13.67 -26.78
CA THR A 2 -1.52 -13.97 -25.62
C THR A 2 -2.20 -13.38 -24.40
N ALA A 3 -2.99 -14.21 -23.71
CA ALA A 3 -3.45 -13.91 -22.37
C ALA A 3 -2.19 -13.68 -21.52
N HIS A 4 -1.97 -12.44 -21.10
CA HIS A 4 -0.98 -12.15 -20.08
C HIS A 4 -1.49 -12.86 -18.82
N PRO A 5 -0.79 -13.88 -18.29
CA PRO A 5 -1.11 -14.37 -16.97
C PRO A 5 -0.96 -13.17 -16.04
N GLU A 6 -2.06 -12.71 -15.43
CA GLU A 6 -2.00 -11.75 -14.35
C GLU A 6 -0.98 -12.31 -13.35
N PRO A 7 0.14 -11.62 -13.08
CA PRO A 7 1.21 -12.23 -12.31
C PRO A 7 0.68 -12.55 -10.92
N GLU A 8 0.72 -13.84 -10.60
CA GLU A 8 0.31 -14.41 -9.31
C GLU A 8 0.94 -13.61 -8.16
N ASP A 9 0.10 -13.03 -7.30
CA ASP A 9 0.42 -12.48 -5.97
C ASP A 9 1.79 -11.78 -5.88
N MET A 10 2.06 -10.78 -6.73
CA MET A 10 3.28 -9.98 -6.62
C MET A 10 3.26 -9.14 -5.34
N ARG A 11 3.97 -9.61 -4.31
CA ARG A 11 4.12 -8.90 -3.03
C ARG A 11 5.32 -7.96 -3.07
N LEU A 12 5.09 -6.69 -2.77
CA LEU A 12 6.14 -5.68 -2.62
C LEU A 12 6.75 -5.77 -1.21
N GLN A 13 8.06 -6.03 -1.12
CA GLN A 13 8.79 -5.88 0.13
C GLN A 13 9.23 -4.42 0.29
N VAL A 14 8.75 -3.76 1.36
CA VAL A 14 9.09 -2.37 1.67
C VAL A 14 9.84 -2.33 2.99
N ASP A 15 11.05 -1.76 2.96
CA ASP A 15 11.81 -1.44 4.16
C ASP A 15 11.49 -0.01 4.60
N VAL A 16 11.25 0.18 5.90
CA VAL A 16 10.92 1.48 6.49
C VAL A 16 11.64 1.64 7.82
N SER A 17 11.83 2.87 8.25
CA SER A 17 12.42 3.14 9.56
C SER A 17 11.58 2.56 10.71
N GLU A 18 12.24 2.21 11.81
CA GLU A 18 11.60 1.60 12.99
C GLU A 18 10.51 2.49 13.61
N GLU A 19 10.67 3.82 13.53
CA GLU A 19 9.63 4.77 13.95
C GLU A 19 8.36 4.60 13.11
N VAL A 20 8.50 4.56 11.78
CA VAL A 20 7.37 4.42 10.85
C VAL A 20 6.71 3.06 11.04
N LYS A 21 7.49 2.00 11.16
CA LYS A 21 7.00 0.64 11.42
C LYS A 21 6.19 0.57 12.71
N THR A 22 6.66 1.21 13.78
CA THR A 22 5.95 1.28 15.07
C THR A 22 4.62 2.00 14.91
N ARG A 23 4.59 3.12 14.20
CA ARG A 23 3.36 3.88 13.93
C ARG A 23 2.37 3.06 13.10
N LEU A 24 2.85 2.39 12.05
CA LEU A 24 2.03 1.51 11.20
C LEU A 24 1.41 0.37 12.03
N LYS A 25 2.20 -0.28 12.88
CA LYS A 25 1.71 -1.36 13.76
C LYS A 25 0.64 -0.88 14.74
N LEU A 26 0.85 0.29 15.37
CA LEU A 26 -0.14 0.86 16.29
C LEU A 26 -1.45 1.21 15.56
N GLN A 27 -1.35 1.75 14.35
CA GLN A 27 -2.53 2.07 13.55
C GLN A 27 -3.25 0.82 13.06
N SER A 28 -2.52 -0.18 12.59
CA SER A 28 -3.10 -1.43 12.08
C SER A 28 -3.95 -2.13 13.16
N VAL A 29 -3.48 -2.14 14.41
CA VAL A 29 -4.25 -2.65 15.56
C VAL A 29 -5.52 -1.83 15.81
N LYS A 30 -5.47 -0.49 15.73
CA LYS A 30 -6.63 0.38 15.96
C LYS A 30 -7.73 0.19 14.92
N VAL A 31 -7.35 -0.03 13.66
CA VAL A 31 -8.31 -0.18 12.54
C VAL A 31 -8.67 -1.64 12.26
N GLY A 32 -8.09 -2.60 12.99
CA GLY A 32 -8.35 -4.02 12.82
C GLY A 32 -7.83 -4.61 11.51
N LYS A 33 -6.78 -4.03 10.92
CA LYS A 33 -6.18 -4.48 9.66
C LYS A 33 -4.75 -4.97 9.86
N THR A 34 -4.24 -5.75 8.91
CA THR A 34 -2.82 -6.08 8.86
C THR A 34 -2.01 -4.85 8.43
N MET A 35 -0.71 -4.87 8.74
CA MET A 35 0.19 -3.78 8.34
C MET A 35 0.28 -3.66 6.80
N SER A 36 0.23 -4.77 6.07
CA SER A 36 0.26 -4.78 4.61
C SER A 36 -0.96 -4.09 4.03
N GLU A 37 -2.17 -4.46 4.48
CA GLU A 37 -3.42 -3.83 4.01
C GLU A 37 -3.40 -2.32 4.25
N LEU A 38 -2.95 -1.89 5.44
CA LEU A 38 -2.85 -0.47 5.78
C LEU A 38 -1.89 0.28 4.84
N VAL A 39 -0.77 -0.34 4.48
CA VAL A 39 0.22 0.24 3.55
C VAL A 39 -0.34 0.27 2.14
N GLU A 40 -1.00 -0.78 1.68
CA GLU A 40 -1.62 -0.85 0.35
C GLU A 40 -2.70 0.23 0.19
N GLU A 41 -3.56 0.42 1.19
CA GLU A 41 -4.56 1.50 1.18
C GLU A 41 -3.91 2.88 1.13
N ALA A 42 -2.90 3.13 1.96
CA ALA A 42 -2.19 4.41 1.99
C ALA A 42 -1.48 4.70 0.67
N LEU A 43 -0.86 3.69 0.05
CA LEU A 43 -0.23 3.80 -1.27
C LEU A 43 -1.26 4.08 -2.35
N LYS A 44 -2.39 3.37 -2.34
CA LYS A 44 -3.49 3.58 -3.29
C LYS A 44 -4.05 5.01 -3.19
N GLU A 45 -4.33 5.49 -1.98
CA GLU A 45 -4.78 6.86 -1.76
C GLU A 45 -3.76 7.91 -2.21
N TYR A 46 -2.47 7.66 -1.99
CA TYR A 46 -1.42 8.56 -2.43
C TYR A 46 -1.32 8.64 -3.95
N LEU A 47 -1.39 7.49 -4.63
CA LEU A 47 -1.37 7.40 -6.09
C LEU A 47 -2.59 8.07 -6.71
N ASP A 48 -3.79 7.78 -6.20
CA ASP A 48 -5.04 8.40 -6.65
C ASP A 48 -4.99 9.93 -6.55
N LYS A 49 -4.51 10.46 -5.40
CA LYS A 49 -4.29 11.90 -5.21
C LYS A 49 -3.31 12.47 -6.22
N LYS A 50 -2.21 11.77 -6.50
CA LYS A 50 -1.19 12.21 -7.46
C LYS A 50 -1.70 12.20 -8.90
N GLU A 51 -2.52 11.22 -9.27
CA GLU A 51 -3.13 11.13 -10.60
C GLU A 51 -4.17 12.23 -10.79
N ASN A 52 -5.04 12.47 -9.80
CA ASN A 52 -5.99 13.58 -9.83
C ASN A 52 -5.31 14.95 -9.85
N THR A 53 -4.15 15.09 -9.20
CA THR A 53 -3.36 16.35 -9.24
C THR A 53 -2.75 16.62 -10.62
N LYS A 54 -2.51 15.59 -11.45
CA LYS A 54 -1.99 15.75 -12.82
C LYS A 54 -3.07 15.95 -13.88
N ALA A 55 -4.34 15.81 -13.51
CA ALA A 55 -5.50 15.96 -14.41
C ALA A 55 -6.09 17.39 -14.40
N ASN A 56 -5.41 18.35 -13.77
CA ASN A 56 -5.79 19.77 -13.70
C ASN A 56 -4.57 20.67 -13.99
#